data_AF-A0A2S7PBS0-F1
#
_entry.id   AF-A0A2S7PBS0-F1
#
_cell.length_a   1.000
_cell.length_b   1.000
_cell.length_c   1.000
_cell.angle_alpha   90.00
_cell.angle_beta   90.00
_cell.angle_gamma   90.00
#
_symmetry.space_group_name_H-M   'P 1'
#
loop_
_entity.id
_entity.type
_entity.pdbx_description
1 polymer ?
#
loop_
_entity_poly.entity_id
_entity_poly.type
_entity_poly.pdbx_seq_one_letter_code
_entity_poly.pdbx_strand_id
1 'polypeptide(L)'
;MAGLSRLGTVIVTIYVGEDKVKFTIHKKLLCDHVKFFDKAFRGGFKEVADGVVHLPDQDPDAFGLFVEWIYQTHFPSFRSVDDPRIFCRLYMFAEKTAQEDLANATADILGNSGVIRTERPVFDIIKEVYEKTIDGSPLRKLCASSLADLVYNNVREVSGAHGLTGANAAFIVTQQLLTVQAMLIKQTRIKRTRKNMKSKEGQHCEDD
;
A
#
# COMPACT_ATOMS: atom_id res chain seq x y z
N MET A 1 -7.34 31.64 -20.61
CA MET A 1 -8.19 30.49 -21.02
C MET A 1 -7.41 29.16 -21.20
N ALA A 2 -6.15 29.03 -20.79
CA ALA A 2 -5.32 27.84 -21.08
C ALA A 2 -5.36 26.71 -20.02
N GLY A 3 -6.06 26.89 -18.89
CA GLY A 3 -6.08 25.90 -17.79
C GLY A 3 -6.98 24.69 -18.05
N LEU A 4 -8.17 24.91 -18.62
CA LEU A 4 -9.18 23.87 -18.82
C LEU A 4 -8.82 22.84 -19.91
N SER A 5 -7.94 23.20 -20.86
CA SER A 5 -7.53 22.27 -21.92
C SER A 5 -6.67 21.11 -21.40
N ARG A 6 -5.94 21.29 -20.29
CA ARG A 6 -5.03 20.27 -19.74
C ARG A 6 -5.77 19.15 -19.01
N LEU A 7 -6.85 19.47 -18.29
CA LEU A 7 -7.66 18.50 -17.56
C LEU A 7 -8.76 17.85 -18.41
N GLY A 8 -9.08 18.44 -19.56
CA GLY A 8 -10.25 18.06 -20.35
C GLY A 8 -11.56 18.50 -19.70
N THR A 9 -12.68 18.32 -20.41
CA THR A 9 -14.02 18.74 -19.96
C THR A 9 -14.89 17.59 -19.44
N VAL A 10 -14.46 16.34 -19.67
CA VAL A 10 -15.22 15.14 -19.30
C VAL A 10 -14.91 14.76 -17.86
N ILE A 11 -15.96 14.66 -17.03
CA ILE A 11 -15.90 14.16 -15.66
C ILE A 11 -16.43 12.73 -15.62
N VAL A 12 -15.76 11.87 -14.85
CA VAL A 12 -16.18 10.50 -14.56
C VAL A 12 -16.43 10.32 -13.07
N THR A 13 -17.21 9.30 -12.72
CA THR A 13 -17.51 8.95 -11.32
C THR A 13 -16.84 7.63 -10.95
N ILE A 14 -16.10 7.63 -9.84
CA ILE A 14 -15.48 6.43 -9.28
C ILE A 14 -16.13 6.15 -7.92
N TYR A 15 -16.62 4.94 -7.72
CA TYR A 15 -17.12 4.47 -6.43
C TYR A 15 -16.09 3.55 -5.79
N VAL A 16 -15.64 3.87 -4.58
CA VAL A 16 -14.51 3.21 -3.92
C VAL A 16 -14.93 2.60 -2.58
N GLY A 17 -14.40 1.43 -2.28
CA GLY A 17 -14.66 0.70 -1.04
C GLY A 17 -16.04 0.06 -0.97
N GLU A 18 -16.28 -0.68 0.11
CA GLU A 18 -17.57 -1.33 0.39
C GLU A 18 -18.71 -0.31 0.54
N ASP A 19 -18.41 0.82 1.17
CA ASP A 19 -19.34 1.94 1.38
C ASP A 19 -19.63 2.74 0.10
N LYS A 20 -18.96 2.42 -1.03
CA LYS A 20 -19.12 3.09 -2.32
C LYS A 20 -18.97 4.61 -2.19
N VAL A 21 -17.90 5.05 -1.55
CA VAL A 21 -17.56 6.47 -1.47
C VAL A 21 -17.39 7.03 -2.89
N LYS A 22 -18.08 8.12 -3.19
CA LYS A 22 -18.17 8.70 -4.55
C LYS A 22 -17.07 9.74 -4.77
N PHE A 23 -16.30 9.57 -5.83
CA PHE A 23 -15.31 10.53 -6.33
C PHE A 23 -15.68 11.00 -7.74
N THR A 24 -15.66 12.30 -8.00
CA THR A 24 -15.87 12.89 -9.33
C THR A 24 -14.57 13.52 -9.82
N ILE A 25 -14.03 13.01 -10.93
CA ILE A 25 -12.65 13.30 -11.37
C ILE A 25 -12.64 13.59 -12.87
N HIS A 26 -11.74 14.47 -13.33
CA HIS A 26 -11.49 14.68 -14.74
C HIS A 26 -10.95 13.41 -15.40
N LYS A 27 -11.68 12.91 -16.41
CA LYS A 27 -11.37 11.65 -17.13
C LYS A 27 -9.94 11.66 -17.66
N LYS A 28 -9.53 12.75 -18.31
CA LYS A 28 -8.21 12.86 -18.92
C LYS A 28 -7.11 12.74 -17.86
N LEU A 29 -7.25 13.46 -16.75
CA LEU A 29 -6.29 13.40 -15.65
C LEU A 29 -6.12 11.98 -15.11
N LEU A 30 -7.23 11.28 -14.89
CA LEU A 30 -7.22 9.93 -14.35
C LEU A 30 -6.59 8.90 -15.31
N CYS A 31 -6.92 9.00 -16.60
CA CYS A 31 -6.38 8.12 -17.65
C CYS A 31 -4.89 8.39 -17.95
N ASP A 32 -4.46 9.65 -17.88
CA ASP A 32 -3.06 10.04 -18.11
C ASP A 32 -2.13 9.45 -17.02
N HIS A 33 -2.64 9.27 -15.80
CA HIS A 33 -1.88 8.66 -14.70
C HIS A 33 -2.01 7.14 -14.69
N VAL A 34 -3.24 6.60 -14.65
CA VAL A 34 -3.46 5.17 -14.40
C VAL A 34 -4.06 4.47 -15.62
N LYS A 35 -3.25 3.62 -16.27
CA LYS A 35 -3.60 2.86 -17.48
C LYS A 35 -4.87 2.01 -17.36
N PHE A 36 -5.20 1.57 -16.14
CA PHE A 36 -6.44 0.83 -15.88
C PHE A 36 -7.67 1.67 -16.28
N PHE A 37 -7.74 2.95 -15.90
CA PHE A 37 -8.87 3.81 -16.24
C PHE A 37 -8.86 4.19 -17.72
N ASP A 38 -7.69 4.34 -18.34
CA ASP A 38 -7.59 4.55 -19.78
C ASP A 38 -8.26 3.40 -20.55
N LYS A 39 -7.97 2.14 -20.16
CA LYS A 39 -8.62 0.96 -20.74
C LYS A 39 -10.12 0.91 -20.40
N ALA A 40 -10.48 1.13 -19.13
CA ALA A 40 -11.87 1.09 -18.68
C ALA A 40 -12.75 2.10 -19.43
N PHE A 41 -12.22 3.31 -19.70
CA PHE A 41 -12.98 4.38 -20.32
C PHE A 41 -12.79 4.54 -21.84
N ARG A 42 -11.95 3.72 -22.48
CA ARG A 42 -11.79 3.66 -23.94
C ARG A 42 -12.29 2.36 -24.56
N GLY A 43 -12.52 1.32 -23.76
CA GLY A 43 -13.05 0.04 -24.25
C GLY A 43 -14.50 0.13 -24.74
N GLY A 44 -15.03 -0.95 -25.32
CA GLY A 44 -16.45 -1.04 -25.68
C GLY A 44 -17.37 -1.46 -24.53
N PHE A 45 -16.92 -1.29 -23.28
CA PHE A 45 -17.60 -1.80 -22.08
C PHE A 45 -18.58 -0.77 -21.48
N LYS A 46 -19.42 -1.21 -20.54
CA LYS A 46 -20.50 -0.42 -19.93
C LYS A 46 -19.99 0.86 -19.25
N GLU A 47 -18.78 0.82 -18.71
CA GLU A 47 -18.09 1.92 -18.05
C GLU A 47 -17.87 3.12 -18.97
N VAL A 48 -17.80 2.91 -20.29
CA VAL A 48 -17.65 3.99 -21.28
C VAL A 48 -18.96 4.73 -21.50
N ALA A 49 -20.08 4.01 -21.52
CA ALA A 49 -21.42 4.59 -21.67
C ALA A 49 -21.84 5.32 -20.40
N ASP A 50 -21.59 4.72 -19.23
CA ASP A 50 -22.06 5.26 -17.96
C ASP A 50 -21.09 6.30 -17.37
N GLY A 51 -19.81 6.29 -17.77
CA GLY A 51 -18.78 7.14 -17.17
C GLY A 51 -18.52 6.81 -15.69
N VAL A 52 -18.83 5.57 -15.29
CA VAL A 52 -18.80 5.10 -13.90
C VAL A 52 -17.88 3.88 -13.77
N VAL A 53 -17.03 3.86 -12.74
CA VAL A 53 -16.19 2.70 -12.37
C VAL A 53 -16.35 2.38 -10.89
N HIS A 54 -16.37 1.10 -10.54
CA HIS A 54 -16.43 0.61 -9.17
C HIS A 54 -15.13 -0.06 -8.75
N LEU A 55 -14.62 0.29 -7.57
CA LEU A 55 -13.39 -0.22 -6.97
C LEU A 55 -13.65 -0.71 -5.53
N PRO A 56 -14.39 -1.82 -5.35
CA PRO A 56 -14.81 -2.28 -4.02
C PRO A 56 -13.63 -2.68 -3.13
N ASP A 57 -12.53 -3.19 -3.70
CA ASP A 57 -11.37 -3.67 -2.94
C ASP A 57 -10.38 -2.57 -2.55
N GLN A 58 -10.66 -1.30 -2.91
CA GLN A 58 -9.75 -0.19 -2.66
C GLN A 58 -10.22 0.62 -1.45
N ASP A 59 -9.26 1.13 -0.69
CA ASP A 59 -9.52 1.97 0.47
C ASP A 59 -9.88 3.40 0.01
N PRO A 60 -11.05 3.95 0.41
CA PRO A 60 -11.49 5.26 -0.02
C PRO A 60 -10.54 6.40 0.35
N ASP A 61 -9.96 6.36 1.55
CA ASP A 61 -9.08 7.42 2.03
C ASP A 61 -7.74 7.40 1.27
N ALA A 62 -7.24 6.22 0.95
CA ALA A 62 -6.02 6.06 0.16
C ALA A 62 -6.24 6.52 -1.28
N PHE A 63 -7.41 6.20 -1.83
CA PHE A 63 -7.81 6.71 -3.15
C PHE A 63 -7.97 8.24 -3.13
N GLY A 64 -8.53 8.81 -2.06
CA GLY A 64 -8.61 10.26 -1.87
C GLY A 64 -7.24 10.94 -1.93
N LEU A 65 -6.24 10.42 -1.22
CA LEU A 65 -4.87 10.93 -1.28
C LEU A 65 -4.25 10.80 -2.68
N PHE A 66 -4.53 9.70 -3.39
CA PHE A 66 -4.13 9.57 -4.79
C PHE A 66 -4.78 10.65 -5.67
N VAL A 67 -6.08 10.91 -5.49
CA VAL A 67 -6.79 11.96 -6.23
C VAL A 67 -6.17 13.33 -5.95
N GLU A 68 -5.91 13.67 -4.69
CA GLU A 68 -5.23 14.91 -4.34
C GLU A 68 -3.86 15.01 -5.01
N TRP A 69 -3.08 13.93 -5.00
CA TRP A 69 -1.76 13.87 -5.61
C TRP A 69 -1.80 14.12 -7.13
N ILE A 70 -2.73 13.51 -7.88
CA ILE A 70 -2.83 13.76 -9.34
C ILE A 70 -3.29 15.18 -9.66
N TYR A 71 -3.98 15.87 -8.75
CA TYR A 71 -4.38 17.27 -8.95
C TYR A 71 -3.28 18.26 -8.57
N GLN A 72 -2.53 18.00 -7.49
CA GLN A 72 -1.61 18.97 -6.88
C GLN A 72 -0.13 18.64 -7.11
N THR A 73 0.19 17.42 -7.56
CA THR A 73 1.55 16.86 -7.70
C THR A 73 2.39 16.84 -6.42
N HIS A 74 1.78 17.13 -5.28
CA HIS A 74 2.37 17.02 -3.94
C HIS A 74 1.31 16.57 -2.95
N PHE A 75 1.74 15.91 -1.88
CA PHE A 75 0.84 15.51 -0.80
C PHE A 75 0.60 16.65 0.18
N PRO A 76 -0.58 16.70 0.83
CA PRO A 76 -0.75 17.50 2.03
C PRO A 76 0.30 17.10 3.07
N SER A 77 0.69 18.05 3.92
CA SER A 77 1.67 17.75 4.98
C SER A 77 1.18 16.57 5.82
N PHE A 78 2.09 15.64 6.16
CA PHE A 78 1.82 14.44 6.95
C PHE A 78 0.99 14.69 8.22
N ARG A 79 1.06 15.90 8.79
CA ARG A 79 0.37 16.32 10.01
C ARG A 79 -1.15 16.40 9.89
N SER A 80 -1.71 16.28 8.69
CA SER A 80 -3.13 16.41 8.41
C SER A 80 -3.89 15.09 8.39
N VAL A 81 -3.21 13.96 8.65
CA VAL A 81 -3.77 12.61 8.52
C VAL A 81 -3.91 11.94 9.88
N ASP A 82 -5.13 11.52 10.22
CA ASP A 82 -5.45 10.89 11.51
C ASP A 82 -4.91 9.46 11.63
N ASP A 83 -4.94 8.69 10.53
CA ASP A 83 -4.46 7.31 10.49
C ASP A 83 -3.24 7.16 9.57
N PRO A 84 -2.02 7.00 10.14
CA PRO A 84 -0.82 6.89 9.33
C PRO A 84 -0.73 5.57 8.52
N ARG A 85 -1.54 4.56 8.82
CA ARG A 85 -1.63 3.32 8.01
C ARG A 85 -2.06 3.60 6.58
N ILE A 86 -2.70 4.75 6.35
CA ILE A 86 -3.17 5.13 5.03
C ILE A 86 -2.06 5.21 4.00
N PHE A 87 -0.85 5.61 4.41
CA PHE A 87 0.30 5.69 3.51
C PHE A 87 0.78 4.30 3.06
N CYS A 88 0.62 3.26 3.89
CA CYS A 88 0.86 1.88 3.45
C CYS A 88 -0.18 1.46 2.40
N ARG A 89 -1.47 1.80 2.59
CA ARG A 89 -2.53 1.48 1.62
C ARG A 89 -2.37 2.25 0.32
N LEU A 90 -1.98 3.52 0.40
CA LEU A 90 -1.63 4.34 -0.75
C LEU A 90 -0.43 3.76 -1.52
N TYR A 91 0.60 3.29 -0.83
CA TYR A 91 1.73 2.62 -1.47
C TYR A 91 1.28 1.33 -2.18
N MET A 92 0.45 0.50 -1.53
CA MET A 92 -0.11 -0.69 -2.17
C MET A 92 -0.95 -0.36 -3.41
N PHE A 93 -1.72 0.73 -3.36
CA PHE A 93 -2.45 1.24 -4.52
C PHE A 93 -1.48 1.66 -5.64
N ALA A 94 -0.42 2.40 -5.29
CA ALA A 94 0.60 2.86 -6.22
C ALA A 94 1.30 1.69 -6.93
N GLU A 95 1.72 0.66 -6.19
CA GLU A 95 2.28 -0.56 -6.78
C GLU A 95 1.27 -1.27 -7.69
N LYS A 96 0.03 -1.46 -7.22
CA LYS A 96 -1.03 -2.14 -8.00
C LYS A 96 -1.33 -1.43 -9.31
N THR A 97 -1.25 -0.10 -9.32
CA THR A 97 -1.52 0.75 -10.48
C THR A 97 -0.26 1.15 -11.27
N ALA A 98 0.90 0.62 -10.88
CA ALA A 98 2.21 0.91 -11.46
C ALA A 98 2.53 2.42 -11.52
N GLN A 99 2.23 3.14 -10.44
CA GLN A 99 2.54 4.56 -10.26
C GLN A 99 3.85 4.71 -9.47
N GLU A 100 4.99 4.71 -10.17
CA GLU A 100 6.32 4.77 -9.54
C GLU A 100 6.56 6.07 -8.77
N ASP A 101 6.19 7.22 -9.35
CA ASP A 101 6.36 8.53 -8.69
C ASP A 101 5.53 8.63 -7.41
N LEU A 102 4.29 8.14 -7.45
CA LEU A 102 3.42 8.07 -6.29
C LEU A 102 4.00 7.13 -5.22
N ALA A 103 4.51 5.96 -5.61
CA ALA A 103 5.12 5.00 -4.70
C ALA A 103 6.37 5.61 -4.03
N ASN A 104 7.23 6.28 -4.79
CA ASN A 104 8.43 6.94 -4.27
C ASN A 104 8.09 8.07 -3.30
N ALA A 105 7.18 8.97 -3.69
CA ALA A 105 6.75 10.06 -2.82
C ALA A 105 6.07 9.53 -1.54
N THR A 106 5.32 8.44 -1.63
CA THR A 106 4.73 7.77 -0.46
C THR A 106 5.82 7.10 0.41
N ALA A 107 6.86 6.53 -0.20
CA ALA A 107 8.02 5.96 0.51
C ALA A 107 8.74 7.03 1.33
N ASP A 108 8.98 8.20 0.73
CA ASP A 108 9.63 9.33 1.40
C ASP A 108 8.81 9.78 2.61
N ILE A 109 7.48 9.84 2.48
CA ILE A 109 6.60 10.12 3.61
C ILE A 109 6.76 9.03 4.68
N LEU A 110 6.65 7.76 4.33
CA LEU A 110 6.76 6.66 5.29
C LEU A 110 8.12 6.63 6.00
N GLY A 111 9.22 6.96 5.30
CA GLY A 111 10.57 7.04 5.86
C GLY A 111 10.81 8.25 6.76
N ASN A 112 10.33 9.43 6.36
CA ASN A 112 10.60 10.69 7.06
C ASN A 112 9.62 11.01 8.20
N SER A 113 8.37 10.54 8.10
CA SER A 113 7.33 10.81 9.09
C SER A 113 7.54 10.06 10.41
N GLY A 114 8.37 9.03 10.41
CA GLY A 114 8.45 8.12 11.53
C GLY A 114 7.14 7.38 11.78
N VAL A 115 6.19 7.32 10.84
CA VAL A 115 4.94 6.53 10.95
C VAL A 115 5.18 5.12 11.43
N ILE A 116 6.24 4.51 10.91
CA ILE A 116 6.62 3.15 11.25
C ILE A 116 7.55 3.12 12.48
N ARG A 117 8.07 4.27 12.91
CA ARG A 117 8.98 4.49 14.06
C ARG A 117 8.27 4.97 15.33
N THR A 118 7.06 5.54 15.25
CA THR A 118 6.29 6.05 16.38
C THR A 118 5.23 5.04 16.80
N GLU A 119 5.43 4.48 17.99
CA GLU A 119 4.51 3.77 18.89
C GLU A 119 3.55 2.68 18.40
N ARG A 120 3.33 2.41 17.10
CA ARG A 120 2.77 1.14 16.55
C ARG A 120 2.55 1.26 15.03
N PRO A 121 3.36 0.63 14.18
CA PRO A 121 2.80 0.01 13.00
C PRO A 121 1.96 -1.19 13.46
N VAL A 122 0.64 -1.01 13.46
CA VAL A 122 -0.33 -2.05 13.87
C VAL A 122 -0.04 -3.29 13.04
N PHE A 123 0.30 -4.43 13.66
CA PHE A 123 0.66 -5.67 12.95
C PHE A 123 -0.30 -6.04 11.82
N ASP A 124 -1.57 -5.62 11.95
CA ASP A 124 -2.60 -5.73 10.93
C ASP A 124 -2.20 -5.09 9.59
N ILE A 125 -1.62 -3.88 9.58
CA ILE A 125 -1.19 -3.24 8.33
C ILE A 125 0.00 -3.97 7.71
N ILE A 126 0.95 -4.45 8.53
CA ILE A 126 2.09 -5.21 8.01
C ILE A 126 1.59 -6.54 7.42
N LYS A 127 0.70 -7.23 8.15
CA LYS A 127 0.05 -8.45 7.65
C LYS A 127 -0.66 -8.19 6.33
N GLU A 128 -1.45 -7.12 6.25
CA GLU A 128 -2.14 -6.69 5.03
C GLU A 128 -1.14 -6.45 3.88
N VAL A 129 -0.04 -5.72 4.13
CA VAL A 129 1.03 -5.49 3.15
C VAL A 129 1.58 -6.81 2.62
N TYR A 130 1.91 -7.76 3.50
CA TYR A 130 2.44 -9.06 3.08
C TYR A 130 1.41 -9.94 2.35
N GLU A 131 0.12 -9.73 2.60
CA GLU A 131 -0.97 -10.45 1.94
C GLU A 131 -1.32 -9.85 0.55
N LYS A 132 -1.24 -8.52 0.41
CA LYS A 132 -1.69 -7.80 -0.81
C LYS A 132 -0.59 -7.44 -1.80
N THR A 133 0.68 -7.38 -1.39
CA THR A 133 1.80 -7.06 -2.29
C THR A 133 2.49 -8.32 -2.82
N ILE A 134 3.38 -8.20 -3.81
CA ILE A 134 4.20 -9.32 -4.31
C ILE A 134 5.47 -9.54 -3.46
N ASP A 135 6.01 -10.75 -3.50
CA ASP A 135 7.36 -11.02 -2.96
C ASP A 135 8.40 -10.08 -3.58
N GLY A 136 9.21 -9.47 -2.72
CA GLY A 136 10.23 -8.51 -3.15
C GLY A 136 9.76 -7.06 -3.20
N SER A 137 8.47 -6.78 -2.98
CA SER A 137 7.94 -5.42 -2.85
C SER A 137 8.82 -4.58 -1.89
N PRO A 138 9.25 -3.37 -2.30
CA PRO A 138 10.00 -2.48 -1.43
C PRO A 138 9.25 -2.10 -0.15
N LEU A 139 7.90 -2.02 -0.20
CA LEU A 139 7.08 -1.77 0.98
C LEU A 139 7.27 -2.85 2.05
N ARG A 140 7.35 -4.13 1.66
CA ARG A 140 7.63 -5.23 2.59
C ARG A 140 8.97 -5.06 3.30
N LYS A 141 10.00 -4.58 2.57
CA LYS A 141 11.33 -4.30 3.15
C LYS A 141 11.27 -3.12 4.11
N LEU A 142 10.56 -2.06 3.76
CA LEU A 142 10.36 -0.89 4.59
C LEU A 142 9.66 -1.26 5.91
N CYS A 143 8.58 -2.04 5.85
CA CYS A 143 7.88 -2.55 7.02
C CYS A 143 8.78 -3.45 7.88
N ALA A 144 9.57 -4.34 7.26
CA ALA A 144 10.49 -5.21 7.98
C ALA A 144 11.61 -4.44 8.69
N SER A 145 12.23 -3.46 8.01
CA SER A 145 13.27 -2.60 8.57
C SER A 145 12.76 -1.84 9.79
N SER A 146 11.59 -1.25 9.66
CA SER A 146 11.01 -0.45 10.74
C SER A 146 10.57 -1.31 11.94
N LEU A 147 10.06 -2.52 11.67
CA LEU A 147 9.75 -3.48 12.74
C LEU A 147 11.03 -3.93 13.47
N ALA A 148 12.14 -4.09 12.75
CA ALA A 148 13.44 -4.39 13.36
C ALA A 148 13.94 -3.22 14.21
N ASP A 149 13.82 -1.97 13.74
CA ASP A 149 14.18 -0.78 14.51
C ASP A 149 13.33 -0.66 15.78
N LEU A 150 12.03 -0.94 15.70
CA LEU A 150 11.13 -0.94 16.85
C LEU A 150 11.56 -1.97 17.91
N VAL A 151 11.84 -3.21 17.49
CA VAL A 151 12.30 -4.27 18.39
C VAL A 151 13.64 -3.89 19.02
N TYR A 152 14.58 -3.38 18.23
CA TYR A 152 15.90 -2.95 18.72
C TYR A 152 15.79 -1.85 19.77
N ASN A 153 14.97 -0.83 19.51
CA ASN A 153 14.76 0.28 20.45
C ASN A 153 14.09 -0.19 21.74
N ASN A 154 13.07 -1.04 21.66
CA ASN A 154 12.40 -1.62 22.83
C ASN A 154 13.39 -2.44 23.68
N VAL A 155 14.21 -3.31 23.05
CA VAL A 155 15.22 -4.10 23.77
C VAL A 155 16.25 -3.19 24.45
N ARG A 156 16.68 -2.11 23.78
CA ARG A 156 17.64 -1.14 24.32
C ARG A 156 17.09 -0.39 25.52
N GLU A 157 15.82 0.03 25.49
CA GLU A 157 15.15 0.68 26.61
C GLU A 157 15.03 -0.24 27.82
N VAL A 158 14.64 -1.51 27.61
CA VAL A 158 14.59 -2.52 28.68
C VAL A 158 15.96 -2.79 29.29
N SER A 159 17.00 -2.85 28.46
CA SER A 159 18.37 -3.11 28.91
C SER A 159 18.99 -1.92 29.64
N GLY A 160 18.51 -0.70 29.39
CA GLY A 160 18.94 0.53 30.05
C GLY A 160 18.17 0.89 31.32
N ALA A 161 16.98 0.32 31.54
CA ALA A 161 16.16 0.57 32.71
C ALA A 161 16.48 -0.41 33.85
N HIS A 162 17.32 0.03 34.81
CA HIS A 162 17.51 -0.67 36.07
C HIS A 162 16.24 -0.58 36.95
N GLY A 163 15.29 -1.50 36.79
CA GLY A 163 14.24 -1.75 37.80
C GLY A 163 12.83 -2.06 37.28
N LEU A 164 12.31 -3.23 37.70
CA LEU A 164 10.91 -3.68 37.80
C LEU A 164 9.91 -3.56 36.61
N THR A 165 10.26 -2.95 35.46
CA THR A 165 9.40 -2.89 34.26
C THR A 165 9.67 -3.98 33.21
N GLY A 166 10.67 -4.85 33.46
CA GLY A 166 11.22 -5.79 32.46
C GLY A 166 10.27 -6.90 31.98
N ALA A 167 9.29 -7.34 32.78
CA ALA A 167 8.40 -8.44 32.39
C ALA A 167 7.42 -8.06 31.27
N ASN A 168 6.80 -6.87 31.34
CA ASN A 168 5.89 -6.38 30.30
C ASN A 168 6.62 -6.08 28.99
N ALA A 169 7.81 -5.51 29.09
CA ALA A 169 8.59 -5.17 27.92
C ALA A 169 9.24 -6.41 27.26
N ALA A 170 9.68 -7.40 28.06
CA ALA A 170 10.08 -8.71 27.54
C ALA A 170 8.92 -9.43 26.83
N PHE A 171 7.69 -9.34 27.35
CA PHE A 171 6.50 -9.89 26.70
C PHE A 171 6.20 -9.20 25.35
N ILE A 172 6.27 -7.86 25.30
CA ILE A 172 6.09 -7.08 24.06
C ILE A 172 7.14 -7.46 23.01
N VAL A 173 8.42 -7.51 23.41
CA VAL A 173 9.53 -7.91 22.53
C VAL A 173 9.34 -9.34 22.03
N THR A 174 8.93 -10.27 22.89
CA THR A 174 8.70 -11.68 22.53
C THR A 174 7.56 -11.79 21.52
N GLN A 175 6.45 -11.07 21.72
CA GLN A 175 5.32 -11.06 20.80
C GLN A 175 5.68 -10.42 19.45
N GLN A 176 6.52 -9.37 19.45
CA GLN A 176 7.07 -8.77 18.23
C GLN A 176 7.97 -9.75 17.48
N LEU A 177 8.90 -10.41 18.16
CA LEU A 177 9.80 -11.41 17.57
C LEU A 177 9.04 -12.61 16.99
N LEU A 178 8.04 -13.14 17.71
CA LEU A 178 7.18 -14.22 17.21
C LEU A 178 6.42 -13.81 15.95
N THR A 179 5.98 -12.55 15.88
CA THR A 179 5.27 -12.02 14.71
C THR A 179 6.21 -11.86 13.52
N VAL A 180 7.42 -11.31 13.72
CA VAL A 180 8.48 -11.26 12.70
C VAL A 180 8.79 -12.68 12.20
N GLN A 181 8.95 -13.64 13.10
CA GLN A 181 9.23 -15.03 12.77
C GLN A 181 8.09 -15.67 11.96
N ALA A 182 6.83 -15.44 12.33
CA ALA A 182 5.67 -15.91 11.57
C ALA A 182 5.59 -15.27 10.16
N MET A 183 5.93 -13.99 10.04
CA MET A 183 6.00 -13.30 8.74
C MET A 183 7.10 -13.89 7.85
N LEU A 184 8.30 -14.14 8.39
CA LEU A 184 9.40 -14.80 7.67
C LEU A 184 9.03 -16.25 7.25
N ILE A 185 8.30 -16.98 8.10
CA ILE A 185 7.78 -18.32 7.78
C ILE A 185 6.73 -18.26 6.66
N LYS A 186 5.80 -17.30 6.69
CA LYS A 186 4.85 -17.08 5.58
C LYS A 186 5.58 -16.78 4.27
N GLN A 187 6.61 -15.92 4.28
CA GLN A 187 7.41 -15.63 3.09
C GLN A 187 8.10 -16.88 2.52
N THR A 188 8.68 -17.73 3.38
CA THR A 188 9.31 -18.98 2.92
C THR A 188 8.29 -19.98 2.39
N ARG A 189 7.08 -20.04 2.96
CA ARG A 189 6.00 -20.91 2.48
C ARG A 189 5.43 -20.44 1.14
N ILE A 190 5.20 -19.14 0.95
CA ILE A 190 4.80 -18.54 -0.33
C ILE A 190 5.85 -18.83 -1.42
N LYS A 191 7.14 -18.65 -1.10
CA LYS A 191 8.25 -19.02 -2.00
C LYS A 191 8.24 -20.49 -2.39
N ARG A 192 7.99 -21.41 -1.44
CA ARG A 192 7.87 -22.86 -1.71
C ARG A 192 6.66 -23.17 -2.60
N THR A 193 5.49 -22.59 -2.34
CA THR A 193 4.29 -22.80 -3.17
C THR A 193 4.49 -22.30 -4.60
N ARG A 194 5.10 -21.13 -4.79
CA ARG A 194 5.43 -20.60 -6.13
C ARG A 194 6.47 -21.43 -6.86
N LYS A 195 7.49 -21.96 -6.18
CA LYS A 195 8.47 -22.90 -6.77
C LYS A 195 7.77 -24.17 -7.25
N ASN A 196 6.82 -24.70 -6.47
CA ASN A 196 6.05 -25.89 -6.81
C ASN A 196 5.06 -25.66 -7.97
N MET A 197 4.52 -24.44 -8.14
CA MET A 197 3.72 -24.08 -9.31
C MET A 197 4.57 -23.99 -10.58
N LYS A 198 5.71 -23.29 -10.52
CA LYS A 198 6.63 -23.18 -11.68
C LYS A 198 7.21 -24.53 -12.12
N SER A 199 7.45 -25.46 -11.19
CA SER A 199 7.89 -26.82 -11.54
C SER A 199 6.80 -27.65 -12.21
N LYS A 200 5.51 -27.40 -11.90
CA LYS A 200 4.39 -28.06 -12.57
C LYS A 200 4.12 -27.52 -13.97
N GLU A 201 4.29 -26.21 -14.17
CA GLU A 201 4.14 -25.58 -15.50
C GLU A 201 5.26 -25.99 -16.47
N GLY A 202 6.49 -26.23 -15.98
CA GLY A 202 7.59 -26.73 -16.80
C GLY A 202 7.54 -28.22 -17.15
N GLN A 203 6.62 -28.99 -16.57
CA GLN A 203 6.44 -30.43 -16.84
C GLN A 203 5.30 -30.73 -17.82
N HIS A 204 4.59 -29.70 -18.31
CA HIS A 204 3.46 -29.86 -19.25
C HIS A 204 3.80 -29.41 -20.68
N CYS A 205 5.08 -29.17 -21.00
CA CYS A 205 5.52 -28.75 -22.34
C CYS A 205 6.50 -29.74 -23.02
N GLU A 206 6.65 -30.97 -22.51
CA GLU A 206 7.53 -31.99 -23.12
C GLU A 206 6.79 -33.24 -23.64
N ASP A 207 5.45 -33.26 -23.60
CA ASP A 207 4.63 -34.31 -24.20
C ASP A 207 3.68 -33.71 -25.27
N ASP A 208 4.24 -33.34 -26.42
CA ASP A 208 3.56 -33.23 -27.73
C ASP A 208 4.58 -33.40 -28.87
#